data_AF-A0A1H4U8B8-F1
#
_entry.id   AF-A0A1H4U8B8-F1
#
_cell.length_a   1.000
_cell.length_b   1.000
_cell.length_c   1.000
_cell.angle_alpha   90.00
_cell.angle_beta   90.00
_cell.angle_gamma   90.00
#
_symmetry.space_group_name_H-M   'P 1'
#
loop_
_entity.id
_entity.type
_entity.pdbx_description
1 polymer ?
#
loop_
_entity_poly.entity_id
_entity_poly.type
_entity_poly.pdbx_seq_one_letter_code
_entity_poly.pdbx_strand_id
1 'polypeptide(L)'
;MKALEEVRALEDHPKSLQECVDILLDLQRNSGKVAEIITILKYEKPLLHSRLKKRLSSNPGIFLLMDLSIGYEQAKESLKLT
;
A
#
# COMPACT_ATOMS: atom_id res chain seq x y z
N MET A 1 1.61 -8.46 -10.83
CA MET A 1 1.98 -8.94 -9.47
C MET A 1 0.69 -8.99 -8.66
N LYS A 2 0.37 -10.14 -8.05
CA LYS A 2 -0.94 -10.37 -7.40
C LYS A 2 -1.39 -9.25 -6.46
N ALA A 3 -0.55 -8.84 -5.51
CA ALA A 3 -0.90 -7.80 -4.53
C ALA A 3 -1.18 -6.41 -5.16
N LEU A 4 -0.51 -6.07 -6.26
CA LEU A 4 -0.75 -4.81 -6.96
C LEU A 4 -2.12 -4.84 -7.67
N GLU A 5 -2.45 -5.95 -8.31
CA GLU A 5 -3.74 -6.14 -8.99
C GLU A 5 -4.89 -6.08 -7.97
N GLU A 6 -4.73 -6.73 -6.82
CA GLU A 6 -5.67 -6.68 -5.70
C GLU A 6 -5.85 -5.24 -5.20
N VAL A 7 -4.76 -4.51 -4.92
CA VAL A 7 -4.82 -3.11 -4.51
C VAL A 7 -5.45 -2.21 -5.57
N ARG A 8 -5.25 -2.50 -6.85
CA ARG A 8 -5.87 -1.74 -7.94
C ARG A 8 -7.37 -1.96 -8.05
N ALA A 9 -7.83 -3.18 -7.76
CA ALA A 9 -9.25 -3.53 -7.74
C ALA A 9 -10.02 -2.88 -6.59
N LEU A 10 -9.34 -2.44 -5.52
CA LEU A 10 -9.98 -1.72 -4.43
C LEU A 10 -10.55 -0.36 -4.87
N GLU A 11 -11.62 0.07 -4.23
CA GLU A 11 -12.12 1.43 -4.37
C GLU A 11 -11.38 2.37 -3.40
N ASP A 12 -11.29 3.67 -3.72
CA ASP A 12 -10.77 4.69 -2.78
C ASP A 12 -11.81 5.05 -1.69
N HIS A 13 -12.41 4.03 -1.08
CA HIS A 13 -13.59 4.11 -0.20
C HIS A 13 -13.33 3.42 1.15
N PRO A 14 -13.93 3.89 2.27
CA PRO A 14 -13.78 3.25 3.58
C PRO A 14 -14.05 1.74 3.64
N LYS A 15 -14.94 1.24 2.77
CA LYS A 15 -15.29 -0.20 2.71
C LYS A 15 -14.09 -1.07 2.32
N SER A 16 -13.16 -0.56 1.52
CA SER A 16 -11.96 -1.26 1.08
C SER A 16 -10.82 -1.20 2.10
N LEU A 17 -11.00 -0.50 3.24
CA LEU A 17 -9.93 -0.30 4.22
C LEU A 17 -9.43 -1.60 4.82
N GLN A 18 -10.34 -2.49 5.24
CA GLN A 18 -9.94 -3.74 5.89
C GLN A 18 -9.21 -4.67 4.91
N GLU A 19 -9.73 -4.83 3.70
CA GLU A 19 -9.10 -5.62 2.65
C GLU A 19 -7.70 -5.08 2.30
N CYS A 20 -7.55 -3.76 2.23
CA CYS A 20 -6.24 -3.15 2.00
C CYS A 20 -5.25 -3.42 3.15
N VAL A 21 -5.70 -3.40 4.41
CA VAL A 21 -4.87 -3.79 5.56
C VAL A 21 -4.42 -5.24 5.44
N ASP A 22 -5.33 -6.15 5.08
CA ASP A 22 -5.04 -7.57 4.96
C ASP A 22 -3.99 -7.84 3.88
N ILE A 23 -4.11 -7.18 2.72
CA ILE A 23 -3.11 -7.26 1.64
C ILE A 23 -1.75 -6.76 2.11
N LEU A 24 -1.69 -5.61 2.81
CA LEU A 24 -0.41 -5.05 3.28
C LEU A 24 0.25 -5.93 4.35
N LEU A 25 -0.53 -6.53 5.24
CA LEU A 25 -0.02 -7.46 6.26
C LEU A 25 0.47 -8.77 5.64
N ASP A 26 -0.25 -9.31 4.66
CA ASP A 26 0.20 -10.50 3.92
C ASP A 26 1.50 -10.20 3.16
N LEU A 27 1.56 -9.06 2.49
CA LEU A 27 2.76 -8.61 1.79
C LEU A 27 3.95 -8.43 2.75
N GLN A 28 3.73 -7.87 3.95
CA GLN A 28 4.76 -7.76 4.97
C GLN A 28 5.28 -9.13 5.43
N ARG A 29 4.38 -10.10 5.67
CA ARG A 29 4.74 -11.45 6.11
C ARG A 29 5.54 -12.21 5.05
N ASN A 30 5.21 -11.99 3.78
CA ASN A 30 5.87 -12.63 2.65
C ASN A 30 7.11 -11.87 2.13
N SER A 31 7.64 -10.90 2.90
CA SER A 31 8.79 -10.07 2.51
C SER A 31 8.61 -9.40 1.14
N GLY A 32 7.37 -9.00 0.84
CA GLY A 32 7.01 -8.34 -0.41
C GLY A 32 7.35 -6.85 -0.45
N LYS A 33 7.02 -6.23 -1.58
CA LYS A 33 7.33 -4.83 -1.91
C LYS A 33 6.36 -3.85 -1.24
N VAL A 34 6.35 -3.82 0.09
CA VAL A 34 5.37 -3.04 0.90
C VAL A 34 5.49 -1.54 0.67
N ALA A 35 6.72 -1.01 0.61
CA ALA A 35 6.95 0.42 0.39
C ALA A 35 6.42 0.88 -0.98
N GLU A 36 6.63 0.06 -2.01
CA GLU A 36 6.12 0.29 -3.35
C GLU A 36 4.59 0.28 -3.39
N ILE A 37 3.94 -0.70 -2.78
CA ILE A 37 2.47 -0.76 -2.75
C ILE A 37 1.88 0.42 -1.96
N ILE A 38 2.48 0.80 -0.83
CA ILE A 38 2.08 2.01 -0.09
C ILE A 38 2.21 3.25 -0.95
N THR A 39 3.28 3.35 -1.75
CA THR A 39 3.47 4.46 -2.68
C THR A 39 2.39 4.47 -3.75
N ILE A 40 2.08 3.32 -4.36
CA ILE A 40 0.96 3.23 -5.31
C ILE A 40 -0.34 3.68 -4.66
N LEU A 41 -0.64 3.24 -3.42
CA LEU A 41 -1.82 3.66 -2.67
C LEU A 41 -1.85 5.16 -2.41
N LYS A 42 -0.71 5.76 -2.05
CA LYS A 42 -0.60 7.20 -1.79
C LYS A 42 -1.00 8.05 -3.01
N TYR A 43 -0.63 7.60 -4.22
CA TYR A 43 -0.90 8.33 -5.46
C TYR A 43 -2.24 7.95 -6.10
N GLU A 44 -2.57 6.66 -6.18
CA GLU A 44 -3.77 6.16 -6.87
C GLU A 44 -5.02 6.16 -5.98
N LYS A 45 -4.86 6.09 -4.64
CA LYS A 45 -5.96 5.95 -3.67
C LYS A 45 -5.70 6.76 -2.38
N PRO A 46 -5.58 8.10 -2.48
CA PRO A 46 -5.12 8.95 -1.38
C PRO A 46 -6.03 8.92 -0.15
N LEU A 47 -7.35 8.73 -0.31
CA LEU A 47 -8.26 8.67 0.83
C LEU A 47 -8.09 7.37 1.62
N LEU A 48 -7.89 6.25 0.93
CA LEU A 48 -7.60 4.95 1.50
C LEU A 48 -6.24 4.98 2.20
N HIS A 49 -5.21 5.56 1.57
CA HIS A 49 -3.90 5.77 2.18
C HIS A 49 -3.99 6.58 3.49
N SER A 50 -4.72 7.69 3.50
CA SER A 50 -4.92 8.51 4.71
C SER A 50 -5.58 7.72 5.85
N ARG A 51 -6.57 6.88 5.52
CA ARG A 51 -7.24 6.01 6.51
C ARG A 51 -6.34 4.89 6.99
N LEU A 52 -5.57 4.27 6.09
CA LEU A 52 -4.58 3.25 6.43
C LEU A 52 -3.55 3.79 7.41
N LYS A 53 -3.04 5.01 7.19
CA LYS A 53 -2.06 5.63 8.08
C LYS A 53 -2.58 5.73 9.52
N LYS A 54 -3.85 6.09 9.70
CA LYS A 54 -4.51 6.11 11.01
C LYS A 54 -4.73 4.70 11.56
N ARG A 55 -5.15 3.75 10.72
CA ARG A 55 -5.47 2.37 11.13
C ARG A 55 -4.24 1.58 11.55
N LEU A 56 -3.10 1.82 10.90
CA LEU A 56 -1.85 1.09 11.09
C LEU A 56 -0.87 1.79 12.03
N SER A 57 -1.28 2.85 12.74
CA SER A 57 -0.40 3.56 13.69
C SER A 57 0.12 2.67 14.82
N SER A 58 -0.57 1.56 15.12
CA SER A 58 -0.14 0.55 16.09
C SER A 58 0.74 -0.56 15.50
N ASN A 59 1.04 -0.53 14.19
CA ASN A 59 2.00 -1.42 13.54
C ASN A 59 3.23 -0.60 13.11
N PRO A 60 4.29 -0.52 13.94
CA PRO A 60 5.42 0.36 13.70
C PRO A 60 6.13 0.08 12.37
N GLY A 61 6.20 -1.19 11.96
CA GLY A 61 6.86 -1.59 10.73
C GLY A 61 6.21 -0.98 9.50
N ILE A 62 4.89 -1.13 9.35
CA ILE A 62 4.18 -0.54 8.21
C ILE A 62 4.03 0.97 8.38
N PHE A 63 3.78 1.46 9.59
CA PHE A 63 3.60 2.88 9.84
C PHE A 63 4.80 3.72 9.40
N LEU A 64 6.03 3.26 9.66
CA LEU A 64 7.25 3.90 9.18
C LEU A 64 7.31 3.98 7.64
N LEU A 65 6.79 2.97 6.95
CA LEU A 65 6.74 2.95 5.48
C LEU A 65 5.68 3.91 4.91
N MET A 66 4.66 4.31 5.68
CA MET A 66 3.63 5.27 5.24
C MET A 66 4.20 6.69 5.06
N ASP A 67 5.31 6.99 5.73
CA ASP A 67 6.01 8.27 5.62
C ASP A 67 7.22 8.22 4.68
N LEU A 68 7.54 7.04 4.14
CA LEU A 68 8.61 6.89 3.18
C LEU A 68 8.26 7.53 1.83
N SER A 69 9.25 8.22 1.28
CA SER A 69 9.19 8.93 0.01
C SER A 69 10.04 8.18 -1.01
N ILE A 70 9.46 7.18 -1.65
CA ILE A 70 9.99 6.67 -2.92
C ILE A 70 9.22 7.31 -4.08
N GLY A 71 9.88 7.51 -5.22
CA GLY A 71 9.25 8.08 -6.40
C GLY A 71 8.15 7.16 -6.94
N TYR A 72 7.02 7.72 -7.39
CA TYR A 72 5.91 6.92 -7.95
C TYR A 72 6.36 6.08 -9.16
N GLU A 73 7.12 6.68 -10.08
CA GLU A 73 7.66 5.96 -11.24
C GLU A 73 8.66 4.87 -10.83
N GLN A 74 9.51 5.13 -9.84
CA GLN A 74 10.42 4.12 -9.28
C GLN A 74 9.67 2.95 -8.63
N ALA A 75 8.57 3.25 -7.90
CA ALA A 75 7.72 2.21 -7.34
C ALA A 75 7.07 1.37 -8.44
N LYS A 76 6.62 1.99 -9.54
CA LYS A 76 6.08 1.27 -10.70
C LYS A 76 7.13 0.35 -11.34
N GLU A 77 8.31 0.87 -11.63
CA GLU A 77 9.42 0.09 -12.20
C GLU A 77 9.81 -1.09 -11.30
N SER A 78 9.92 -0.87 -9.99
CA SER A 78 10.20 -1.92 -9.02
C SER A 78 9.13 -3.01 -9.06
N LEU A 79 7.85 -2.66 -9.21
CA LEU A 79 6.75 -3.62 -9.35
C LEU A 79 6.69 -4.30 -10.74
N LYS A 80 7.66 -4.03 -11.63
CA LYS A 80 7.72 -4.47 -13.04
C LYS A 80 6.51 -4.00 -13.85
N LEU A 81 6.01 -2.80 -13.55
CA LEU A 81 5.06 -2.08 -14.40
C LEU A 81 5.84 -1.36 -15.51
N THR A 82 6.23 -2.09 -16.55
CA THR A 82 6.65 -1.53 -17.85
C THR A 82 5.57 -1.77 -18.87
#